data_AF-A0A9D7ISM9-F1
#
_entry.id   AF-A0A9D7ISM9-F1
#
_cell.length_a   1.000
_cell.length_b   1.000
_cell.length_c   1.000
_cell.angle_alpha   90.00
_cell.angle_beta   90.00
_cell.angle_gamma   90.00
#
_symmetry.space_group_name_H-M   'P 1'
#
loop_
_entity.id
_entity.type
_entity.pdbx_description
1 polymer ?
#
loop_
_entity_poly.entity_id
_entity_poly.type
_entity_poly.pdbx_seq_one_letter_code
_entity_poly.pdbx_strand_id
1 'polypeptide(L)'
;MLLIFGLMVLFCLNHEGVLIGGSSAQSDEMNLGRQAVSILQNHCLQCHGQDRMSDLDLRTRESMLKGGARGPAIKPGDGLSSLLYRFVSGEASPRMPLGEKLEDGKIDILKDGSMQALSGLKDYPLKTPRRETRRRHGASPMSSEITGLFVRS
;
A
#
# COMPACT_ATOMS: atom_id res chain seq x y z
N MET A 1 -25.13 -5.11 -55.35
CA MET A 1 -24.09 -5.80 -54.54
C MET A 1 -22.69 -5.18 -54.64
N LEU A 2 -22.43 -4.21 -55.53
CA LEU A 2 -21.15 -3.50 -55.62
C LEU A 2 -21.05 -2.20 -54.78
N LEU A 3 -22.15 -1.71 -54.20
CA LEU A 3 -22.17 -0.45 -53.45
C LEU A 3 -21.88 -0.59 -51.94
N ILE A 4 -21.77 -1.83 -51.44
CA ILE A 4 -21.55 -2.11 -50.01
C ILE A 4 -20.04 -2.20 -49.70
N PHE A 5 -19.22 -2.61 -50.67
CA PHE A 5 -17.76 -2.69 -50.53
C PHE A 5 -17.08 -1.31 -50.47
N GLY A 6 -17.67 -0.28 -51.10
CA GLY A 6 -17.10 1.08 -51.11
C GLY A 6 -17.20 1.82 -49.77
N LEU A 7 -18.21 1.50 -48.94
CA LEU A 7 -18.40 2.16 -47.64
C LEU A 7 -17.39 1.68 -46.59
N MET A 8 -16.85 0.48 -46.76
CA MET A 8 -15.93 -0.15 -45.80
C MET A 8 -14.51 0.45 -45.88
N VAL A 9 -14.11 0.96 -47.05
CA VAL A 9 -12.81 1.61 -47.25
C VAL A 9 -12.84 3.09 -46.79
N LEU A 10 -14.02 3.74 -46.85
CA LEU A 10 -14.19 5.11 -46.38
C LEU A 10 -14.19 5.23 -44.84
N PHE A 11 -14.51 4.15 -44.12
CA PHE A 11 -14.41 4.11 -42.66
C PHE A 11 -12.96 3.95 -42.19
N CYS A 12 -12.07 3.38 -43.02
CA CYS A 12 -10.64 3.25 -42.70
C CYS A 12 -9.84 4.56 -42.87
N LEU A 13 -10.33 5.51 -43.68
CA LEU A 13 -9.66 6.79 -43.89
C LEU A 13 -10.05 7.88 -42.87
N ASN A 14 -11.01 7.61 -41.98
CA ASN A 14 -11.43 8.53 -40.90
C ASN A 14 -10.94 8.10 -39.50
N HIS A 15 -9.91 7.24 -39.42
CA HIS A 15 -9.22 6.98 -38.16
C HIS A 15 -7.93 7.82 -38.04
N GLU A 16 -8.00 9.08 -38.47
CA GLU A 16 -7.02 10.09 -38.05
C GLU A 16 -7.31 10.45 -36.59
N GLY A 17 -6.37 10.14 -35.69
CA GLY A 17 -6.23 10.93 -34.45
C GLY A 17 -6.62 10.30 -33.11
N VAL A 18 -6.46 8.99 -32.89
CA VAL A 18 -6.37 8.50 -31.49
C VAL A 18 -4.97 8.82 -30.96
N LEU A 19 -4.81 10.04 -30.44
CA LEU A 19 -3.71 10.38 -29.54
C LEU A 19 -3.93 9.61 -28.22
N ILE A 20 -3.32 8.43 -28.10
CA ILE A 20 -3.20 7.72 -26.82
C ILE A 20 -2.24 8.52 -25.93
N GLY A 21 -2.74 9.56 -25.28
CA GLY A 21 -2.05 10.31 -24.22
C GLY A 21 -2.16 9.62 -22.85
N GLY A 22 -2.08 8.28 -22.80
CA GLY A 22 -2.49 7.48 -21.63
C GLY A 22 -1.40 7.09 -20.63
N SER A 23 -0.13 7.46 -20.81
CA SER A 23 0.95 6.81 -20.04
C SER A 23 1.25 7.38 -18.65
N SER A 24 0.98 8.67 -18.38
CA SER A 24 1.39 9.29 -17.10
C SER A 24 0.48 8.90 -15.93
N ALA A 25 -0.84 8.99 -16.10
CA ALA A 25 -1.79 8.65 -15.04
C ALA A 25 -1.68 7.18 -14.60
N GLN A 26 -1.42 6.27 -15.54
CA GLN A 26 -1.26 4.85 -15.24
C GLN A 26 0.08 4.54 -14.54
N SER A 27 1.15 5.28 -14.85
CA SER A 27 2.42 5.12 -14.14
C SER A 27 2.39 5.67 -12.72
N ASP A 28 1.69 6.79 -12.51
CA ASP A 28 1.54 7.41 -11.19
C ASP A 28 0.72 6.52 -10.26
N GLU A 29 -0.39 5.98 -10.76
CA GLU A 29 -1.23 5.00 -10.06
C GLU A 29 -0.43 3.74 -9.65
N MET A 30 0.38 3.23 -10.57
CA MET A 30 1.24 2.08 -10.30
C MET A 30 2.33 2.40 -9.27
N ASN A 31 2.87 3.63 -9.27
CA ASN A 31 3.82 4.09 -8.26
C ASN A 31 3.17 4.19 -6.87
N LEU A 32 1.97 4.73 -6.78
CA LEU A 32 1.20 4.80 -5.53
C LEU A 32 0.93 3.40 -4.98
N GLY A 33 0.60 2.43 -5.85
CA GLY A 33 0.38 1.04 -5.46
C GLY A 33 1.61 0.40 -4.84
N ARG A 34 2.77 0.57 -5.47
CA ARG A 34 4.04 0.06 -4.93
C ARG A 34 4.35 0.66 -3.55
N GLN A 35 4.10 1.96 -3.38
CA GLN A 35 4.31 2.62 -2.09
C GLN A 35 3.34 2.11 -1.02
N ALA A 36 2.05 1.98 -1.34
CA ALA A 36 1.05 1.41 -0.44
C ALA A 36 1.43 -0.02 0.00
N VAL A 37 1.85 -0.86 -0.96
CA VAL A 37 2.36 -2.22 -0.69
C VAL A 37 3.52 -2.21 0.30
N SER A 38 4.52 -1.36 0.08
CA SER A 38 5.67 -1.24 0.96
C SER A 38 5.26 -0.83 2.39
N ILE A 39 4.32 0.11 2.50
CA ILE A 39 3.78 0.53 3.81
C ILE A 39 3.10 -0.65 4.52
N LEU A 40 2.24 -1.40 3.82
CA LEU A 40 1.53 -2.55 4.40
C LEU A 40 2.51 -3.63 4.86
N GLN A 41 3.55 -3.92 4.07
CA GLN A 41 4.58 -4.90 4.41
C GLN A 41 5.34 -4.56 5.69
N ASN A 42 5.71 -3.29 5.84
CA ASN A 42 6.56 -2.85 6.93
C ASN A 42 5.79 -2.61 8.24
N HIS A 43 4.51 -2.21 8.16
CA HIS A 43 3.76 -1.73 9.31
C HIS A 43 2.54 -2.57 9.68
N CYS A 44 2.01 -3.41 8.79
CA CYS A 44 0.71 -4.05 9.00
C CYS A 44 0.78 -5.59 9.03
N LEU A 45 1.63 -6.21 8.21
CA LEU A 45 1.68 -7.67 8.06
C LEU A 45 2.15 -8.43 9.31
N GLN A 46 2.78 -7.75 10.26
CA GLN A 46 3.19 -8.39 11.51
C GLN A 46 1.99 -8.95 12.28
N CYS A 47 0.88 -8.21 12.34
CA CYS A 47 -0.34 -8.64 13.05
C CYS A 47 -1.49 -9.04 12.10
N HIS A 48 -1.57 -8.42 10.92
CA HIS A 48 -2.61 -8.68 9.92
C HIS A 48 -2.10 -9.49 8.73
N GLY A 49 -1.04 -10.28 8.95
CA GLY A 49 -0.52 -11.26 8.01
C GLY A 49 -0.93 -12.68 8.42
N GLN A 50 0.03 -13.46 8.93
CA GLN A 50 -0.23 -14.83 9.38
C GLN A 50 -1.06 -14.89 10.66
N ASP A 51 -0.87 -13.94 11.57
CA ASP A 51 -1.57 -13.90 12.87
C ASP A 51 -3.05 -13.49 12.73
N ARG A 52 -3.42 -12.89 11.58
CA ARG A 52 -4.80 -12.53 11.19
C ARG A 52 -5.59 -11.87 12.32
N MET A 53 -4.99 -10.90 13.00
CA MET A 53 -5.63 -10.22 14.12
C MET A 53 -6.97 -9.60 13.67
N SER A 54 -8.04 -9.80 14.46
CA SER A 54 -9.42 -9.44 14.09
C SER A 54 -9.93 -10.10 12.79
N ASP A 55 -9.48 -11.32 12.48
CA ASP A 55 -9.76 -12.08 11.25
C ASP A 55 -9.35 -11.37 9.95
N LEU A 56 -8.53 -10.33 10.04
CA LEU A 56 -8.10 -9.54 8.91
C LEU A 56 -6.76 -10.06 8.35
N ASP A 57 -6.74 -10.39 7.06
CA ASP A 57 -5.55 -10.77 6.31
C ASP A 57 -5.30 -9.74 5.20
N LEU A 58 -4.15 -9.06 5.28
CA LEU A 58 -3.74 -8.03 4.33
C LEU A 58 -2.74 -8.57 3.29
N ARG A 59 -2.45 -9.87 3.23
CA ARG A 59 -1.42 -10.41 2.32
C ARG A 59 -1.83 -10.45 0.85
N THR A 60 -3.13 -10.49 0.59
CA THR A 60 -3.69 -10.62 -0.76
C THR A 60 -4.79 -9.59 -0.98
N ARG A 61 -5.00 -9.20 -2.24
CA ARG A 61 -6.06 -8.26 -2.60
C ARG A 61 -7.44 -8.80 -2.24
N GLU A 62 -7.65 -10.09 -2.50
CA GLU A 62 -8.90 -10.80 -2.24
C GLU A 62 -9.22 -10.79 -0.75
N SER A 63 -8.21 -11.02 0.10
CA SER A 63 -8.41 -10.99 1.55
C SER A 63 -8.67 -9.58 2.09
N MET A 64 -8.05 -8.56 1.51
CA MET A 64 -8.33 -7.16 1.86
C MET A 64 -9.77 -6.74 1.50
N LEU A 65 -10.26 -7.18 0.33
CA LEU A 65 -11.64 -6.95 -0.11
C LEU A 65 -12.66 -7.71 0.74
N LYS A 66 -12.36 -8.96 1.09
CA LYS A 66 -13.17 -9.73 2.04
C LYS A 66 -13.23 -9.04 3.40
N GLY A 67 -12.09 -8.49 3.84
CA GLY A 67 -11.94 -7.86 5.14
C GLY A 67 -11.92 -8.87 6.29
N GLY A 68 -12.05 -8.35 7.51
CA GLY A 68 -12.03 -9.13 8.75
C GLY A 68 -13.37 -9.11 9.48
N ALA A 69 -13.33 -9.30 10.80
CA ALA A 69 -14.52 -9.37 11.65
C ALA A 69 -15.40 -8.09 11.62
N ARG A 70 -14.83 -6.95 11.22
CA ARG A 70 -15.53 -5.66 11.14
C ARG A 70 -16.05 -5.32 9.73
N GLY A 71 -15.79 -6.18 8.74
CA GLY A 71 -16.14 -5.97 7.34
C GLY A 71 -14.93 -5.65 6.45
N PRO A 72 -15.19 -5.22 5.20
CA PRO A 72 -14.17 -4.98 4.17
C PRO A 72 -13.10 -3.99 4.62
N ALA A 73 -11.82 -4.37 4.48
CA ALA A 73 -10.73 -3.48 4.86
C ALA A 73 -10.55 -2.34 3.85
N ILE A 74 -10.71 -2.66 2.56
CA ILE A 74 -10.63 -1.71 1.46
C ILE A 74 -11.94 -1.69 0.67
N LYS A 75 -12.29 -0.51 0.16
CA LYS A 75 -13.37 -0.29 -0.80
C LYS A 75 -12.77 0.36 -2.05
N PRO A 76 -12.67 -0.36 -3.18
CA PRO A 76 -12.18 0.20 -4.43
C PRO A 76 -13.03 1.41 -4.84
N GLY A 77 -12.38 2.50 -5.23
CA GLY A 77 -13.03 3.76 -5.58
C GLY A 77 -13.52 4.61 -4.39
N ASP A 78 -13.43 4.14 -3.14
CA ASP A 78 -13.75 4.93 -1.94
C ASP A 78 -12.84 4.61 -0.73
N GLY A 79 -11.74 5.33 -0.64
CA GLY A 79 -10.66 5.17 0.33
C GLY A 79 -11.02 5.80 1.67
N LEU A 80 -11.78 6.90 1.66
CA LEU A 80 -12.25 7.55 2.88
C LEU A 80 -13.22 6.63 3.64
N SER A 81 -14.09 5.91 2.93
CA SER A 81 -15.00 4.94 3.54
C SER A 81 -14.35 3.58 3.84
N SER A 82 -13.07 3.37 3.52
CA SER A 82 -12.36 2.12 3.78
C SER A 82 -12.01 2.01 5.27
N LEU A 83 -12.28 0.86 5.88
CA LEU A 83 -11.98 0.64 7.30
C LEU A 83 -10.48 0.79 7.58
N LEU A 84 -9.63 0.33 6.66
CA LEU A 84 -8.17 0.46 6.79
C LEU A 84 -7.76 1.91 6.99
N TYR A 85 -8.28 2.83 6.17
CA TYR A 85 -8.01 4.26 6.33
C TYR A 85 -8.51 4.78 7.68
N ARG A 86 -9.76 4.49 8.04
CA ARG A 86 -10.38 5.00 9.28
C ARG A 86 -9.65 4.56 10.54
N PHE A 87 -9.11 3.34 10.57
CA PHE A 87 -8.31 2.86 11.70
C PHE A 87 -6.93 3.54 11.76
N VAL A 88 -6.32 3.83 10.60
CA VAL A 88 -5.01 4.47 10.51
C VAL A 88 -5.08 5.98 10.78
N SER A 89 -6.11 6.66 10.28
CA SER A 89 -6.39 8.07 10.53
C SER A 89 -6.82 8.33 11.99
N GLY A 90 -7.33 7.31 12.67
CA GLY A 90 -7.82 7.39 14.06
C GLY A 90 -9.30 7.73 14.18
N GLU A 91 -10.05 7.74 13.08
CA GLU A 91 -11.52 7.84 13.08
C GLU A 91 -12.22 6.60 13.66
N ALA A 92 -11.53 5.46 13.66
CA ALA A 92 -12.01 4.20 14.24
C ALA A 92 -11.07 3.71 15.36
N SER A 93 -11.63 2.94 16.31
CA SER A 93 -10.91 2.43 17.48
C SER A 93 -10.90 0.89 17.56
N PRO A 94 -9.77 0.28 17.95
CA PRO A 94 -8.51 0.91 18.37
C PRO A 94 -7.75 1.48 17.17
N ARG A 95 -7.08 2.62 17.38
CA ARG A 95 -6.22 3.22 16.36
C ARG A 95 -5.12 2.25 15.95
N MET A 96 -4.87 2.17 14.65
CA MET A 96 -3.78 1.37 14.10
C MET A 96 -2.69 2.27 13.47
N PRO A 97 -1.41 1.87 13.53
CA PRO A 97 -0.86 0.74 14.29
C PRO A 97 -0.93 0.95 15.81
N LEU A 98 -0.81 -0.13 16.60
CA LEU A 98 -0.85 -0.11 18.08
C LEU A 98 0.41 0.50 18.74
N GLY A 99 1.02 1.49 18.11
CA GLY A 99 2.25 2.12 18.56
C GLY A 99 2.39 3.50 17.93
N GLU A 100 3.51 3.72 17.25
CA GLU A 100 3.76 5.00 16.59
C GLU A 100 2.77 5.25 15.44
N LYS A 101 2.29 6.49 15.37
CA LYS A 101 1.47 6.99 14.26
C LYS A 101 2.25 6.85 12.94
N LEU A 102 1.60 6.38 11.88
CA LEU A 102 2.14 6.53 10.53
C LEU A 102 2.23 8.01 10.16
N GLU A 103 3.34 8.40 9.56
CA GLU A 103 3.50 9.72 8.95
C GLU A 103 2.33 10.06 8.01
N ASP A 104 1.86 11.30 8.04
CA ASP A 104 0.65 11.71 7.34
C ASP A 104 0.72 11.44 5.83
N GLY A 105 1.89 11.61 5.20
CA GLY A 105 2.09 11.26 3.79
C GLY A 105 1.87 9.76 3.49
N LYS A 106 2.19 8.86 4.43
CA LYS A 106 1.90 7.42 4.28
C LYS A 106 0.41 7.14 4.45
N ILE A 107 -0.27 7.89 5.31
CA ILE A 107 -1.72 7.79 5.49
C ILE A 107 -2.43 8.22 4.20
N ASP A 108 -1.97 9.29 3.56
CA ASP A 108 -2.49 9.75 2.28
C ASP A 108 -2.25 8.73 1.15
N ILE A 109 -1.05 8.15 1.08
CA ILE A 109 -0.78 7.05 0.13
C ILE A 109 -1.70 5.86 0.38
N LEU A 110 -2.02 5.54 1.64
CA LEU A 110 -2.97 4.46 1.94
C LEU A 110 -4.41 4.86 1.60
N LYS A 111 -4.80 6.12 1.75
CA LYS A 111 -6.12 6.63 1.34
C LYS A 111 -6.30 6.46 -0.18
N ASP A 112 -5.33 6.93 -0.96
CA ASP A 112 -5.40 6.96 -2.42
C ASP A 112 -5.10 5.57 -3.01
N GLY A 113 -4.03 4.93 -2.54
CA GLY A 113 -3.60 3.61 -2.98
C GLY A 113 -4.56 2.47 -2.59
N SER A 114 -5.34 2.61 -1.52
CA SER A 114 -6.41 1.65 -1.21
C SER A 114 -7.57 1.72 -2.21
N MET A 115 -7.85 2.91 -2.77
CA MET A 115 -8.96 3.09 -3.72
C MET A 115 -8.70 2.39 -5.04
N GLN A 116 -7.45 2.42 -5.50
CA GLN A 116 -7.18 2.28 -6.93
C GLN A 116 -5.94 1.43 -7.19
N ALA A 117 -4.94 1.50 -6.33
CA ALA A 117 -3.62 0.97 -6.67
C ALA A 117 -3.46 -0.54 -6.43
N LEU A 118 -4.30 -1.13 -5.56
CA LEU A 118 -4.41 -2.59 -5.49
C LEU A 118 -5.09 -3.19 -6.73
N SER A 119 -5.78 -2.42 -7.56
CA SER A 119 -6.36 -2.95 -8.81
C SER A 119 -5.29 -3.37 -9.83
N GLY A 120 -4.15 -2.65 -9.87
CA GLY A 120 -3.02 -2.93 -10.75
C GLY A 120 -1.99 -3.92 -10.17
N LEU A 121 -2.08 -4.26 -8.87
CA LEU A 121 -1.15 -5.14 -8.16
C LEU A 121 -1.59 -6.61 -8.11
N LYS A 122 -2.36 -7.06 -9.11
CA LYS A 122 -2.95 -8.42 -9.19
C LYS A 122 -1.94 -9.55 -8.92
N ASP A 123 -0.66 -9.31 -9.21
CA ASP A 123 0.41 -10.31 -9.14
C ASP A 123 1.45 -10.06 -8.05
N TYR A 124 1.25 -9.09 -7.14
CA TYR A 124 2.21 -8.83 -6.06
C TYR A 124 1.72 -9.43 -4.73
N PRO A 125 2.09 -10.68 -4.40
CA PRO A 125 1.85 -11.18 -3.06
C PRO A 125 2.63 -10.31 -2.09
N LEU A 126 1.93 -9.76 -1.09
CA LEU A 126 2.56 -9.09 0.02
C LEU A 126 3.29 -10.16 0.83
N LYS A 127 4.50 -10.49 0.40
CA LYS A 127 5.38 -11.41 1.13
C LYS A 127 5.59 -10.80 2.51
N THR A 128 5.20 -11.52 3.56
CA THR A 128 5.65 -11.20 4.91
C THR A 128 7.17 -11.15 4.87
N PRO A 129 7.84 -10.12 5.41
CA PRO A 129 9.28 -10.18 5.55
C PRO A 129 9.60 -11.48 6.26
N ARG A 130 10.36 -12.37 5.59
CA ARG A 130 10.92 -13.57 6.19
C ARG A 130 11.56 -13.08 7.48
N ARG A 131 11.13 -13.63 8.62
CA ARG A 131 11.56 -13.25 9.97
C ARG A 131 13.09 -13.35 10.04
N GLU A 132 13.79 -12.35 9.52
CA GLU A 132 15.25 -12.22 9.59
C GLU A 132 15.50 -11.99 11.06
N THR A 133 15.89 -13.07 11.71
CA THR A 133 16.04 -13.19 13.14
C THR A 133 16.74 -11.96 13.68
N ARG A 134 15.99 -11.08 14.35
CA ARG A 134 16.44 -10.20 15.44
C ARG A 134 17.95 -9.93 15.41
N ARG A 135 18.47 -9.26 14.37
CA ARG A 135 19.74 -8.54 14.51
C ARG A 135 19.39 -7.32 15.33
N ARG A 136 19.58 -7.49 16.65
CA ARG A 136 19.51 -6.45 17.65
C ARG A 136 20.13 -5.19 17.05
N HIS A 137 19.38 -4.10 17.12
CA HIS A 137 19.97 -2.77 17.17
C HIS A 137 21.05 -2.83 18.25
N GLY A 138 22.31 -2.92 17.80
CA GLY A 138 23.46 -2.60 18.61
C GLY A 138 23.36 -1.11 18.88
N ALA A 139 23.35 -0.79 20.17
CA ALA A 139 23.45 0.54 20.72
C ALA A 139 24.37 1.46 19.89
N SER A 140 23.87 2.64 19.54
CA SER A 140 24.73 3.80 19.29
C SER A 140 25.54 4.03 20.57
N PRO A 141 26.88 4.12 20.53
CA PRO A 141 27.61 4.59 21.71
C PRO A 141 27.31 6.07 21.90
N MET A 142 26.56 6.39 22.97
CA MET A 142 26.47 7.74 23.49
C MET A 142 27.88 8.16 23.95
N SER A 143 28.39 9.21 23.33
CA SER A 143 29.55 9.97 23.75
C SER A 143 29.23 10.74 25.03
N SER A 144 29.54 10.20 26.20
CA SER A 144 29.61 10.97 27.45
C SER A 144 30.16 10.12 28.60
N GLU A 145 31.49 10.07 28.78
CA GLU A 145 32.09 9.96 30.12
C GLU A 145 33.38 10.77 30.16
N ILE A 146 33.21 12.05 30.46
CA ILE A 146 34.17 12.80 31.26
C ILE A 146 33.92 12.34 32.71
N THR A 147 34.92 11.78 33.39
CA THR A 147 35.38 12.16 34.74
C THR A 147 36.19 11.02 35.40
N GLY A 148 37.45 11.30 35.71
CA GLY A 148 37.98 11.08 37.07
C GLY A 148 38.74 9.78 37.39
N LEU A 149 40.05 9.95 37.61
CA LEU A 149 40.71 9.69 38.89
C LEU A 149 40.84 8.23 39.41
N PHE A 150 42.03 7.62 39.25
CA PHE A 150 42.72 6.78 40.26
C PHE A 150 44.12 6.38 39.72
N VAL A 151 45.27 6.93 40.18
CA VAL A 151 46.08 6.62 41.39
C VAL A 151 46.76 5.23 41.39
N ARG A 152 48.08 5.26 41.70
CA ARG A 152 49.06 4.18 42.06
C ARG A 152 49.72 3.47 40.87
N SER A 153 51.04 3.31 40.79
CA SER A 153 52.17 3.50 41.71
C SER A 153 53.46 3.67 40.91
#